data_AF-A0A7Y3DQ69-F1
#
_entry.id   AF-A0A7Y3DQ69-F1
#
_cell.length_a   1.000
_cell.length_b   1.000
_cell.length_c   1.000
_cell.angle_alpha   90.00
_cell.angle_beta   90.00
_cell.angle_gamma   90.00
#
_symmetry.space_group_name_H-M   'P 1'
#
loop_
_entity.id
_entity.type
_entity.pdbx_description
1 polymer ?
#
loop_
_entity_poly.entity_id
_entity_poly.type
_entity_poly.pdbx_seq_one_letter_code
_entity_poly.pdbx_strand_id
1 'polypeptide(L)'
;MKASHIAFILSIILSVSMLTDARASSLRCGSRLITIGDYKARVLSECGQPDHIDVWQEERVYRFHSHPRYYGIYDNYEYRHPDNDYEKPYRIKKLVIVEKWTYNHGPGRFMDHLKLENGIVRRITSGDYGF
;
A
#
# COMPACT_ATOMS: atom_id res chain seq x y z
N MET A 1 46.53 -5.59 23.39
CA MET A 1 45.34 -4.99 24.04
C MET A 1 44.67 -3.90 23.19
N LYS A 2 45.38 -2.85 22.73
CA LYS A 2 44.78 -1.76 21.92
C LYS A 2 44.09 -2.20 20.60
N ALA A 3 44.70 -3.11 19.84
CA ALA A 3 44.13 -3.62 18.58
C ALA A 3 42.85 -4.48 18.78
N SER A 4 42.74 -5.17 19.92
CA SER A 4 41.55 -5.96 20.27
C SER A 4 40.36 -5.06 20.63
N HIS A 5 40.62 -3.94 21.32
CA HIS A 5 39.58 -2.93 21.57
C HIS A 5 39.11 -2.24 20.29
N ILE A 6 40.01 -1.96 19.34
CA ILE A 6 39.64 -1.37 18.04
C ILE A 6 38.76 -2.33 17.23
N ALA A 7 39.10 -3.63 17.18
CA ALA A 7 38.27 -4.63 16.52
C ALA A 7 36.89 -4.79 17.17
N PHE A 8 36.82 -4.71 18.50
CA PHE A 8 35.55 -4.77 19.24
C PHE A 8 34.66 -3.55 18.97
N ILE A 9 35.25 -2.35 18.93
CA ILE A 9 34.54 -1.11 18.60
C ILE A 9 34.04 -1.15 17.15
N LEU A 10 34.86 -1.59 16.20
CA LEU A 10 34.45 -1.74 14.79
C LEU A 10 33.32 -2.77 14.63
N SER A 11 33.36 -3.87 15.39
CA SER A 11 32.28 -4.87 15.40
C SER A 11 30.97 -4.31 15.94
N ILE A 12 31.02 -3.49 17.00
CA ILE A 12 29.82 -2.85 17.56
C ILE A 12 29.25 -1.83 16.57
N ILE A 13 30.08 -0.98 15.96
CA ILE A 13 29.65 0.01 14.95
C ILE A 13 29.00 -0.69 13.74
N LEU A 14 29.58 -1.79 13.27
CA LEU A 14 29.03 -2.54 12.14
C LEU A 14 27.66 -3.17 12.48
N SER A 15 27.45 -3.61 13.72
CA SER A 15 26.17 -4.17 14.16
C SER A 15 25.05 -3.13 14.30
N VAL A 16 25.36 -1.91 14.73
CA VAL A 16 24.38 -0.81 14.88
C VAL A 16 23.89 -0.30 13.51
N SER A 17 24.72 -0.44 12.47
CA SER A 17 24.39 -0.04 11.09
C SER A 17 23.25 -0.85 10.46
N MET A 18 22.85 -1.97 11.06
CA MET A 18 21.83 -2.89 10.54
C MET A 18 20.41 -2.64 11.10
N LEU A 19 20.23 -1.64 11.99
CA LEU A 19 18.89 -1.26 12.46
C LEU A 19 18.16 -0.45 11.37
N THR A 20 17.54 -1.15 10.43
CA THR A 20 16.58 -0.55 9.52
C THR A 20 15.23 -0.40 10.24
N ASP A 21 14.68 0.83 10.25
CA ASP A 21 13.37 1.13 10.83
C ASP A 21 12.27 0.69 9.84
N ALA A 22 11.73 -0.52 10.05
CA ALA A 22 10.58 -1.00 9.29
C ALA A 22 9.32 -0.30 9.81
N ARG A 23 8.98 0.85 9.22
CA ARG A 23 7.74 1.57 9.56
C ARG A 23 6.52 0.83 9.03
N ALA A 24 5.96 -0.05 9.87
CA ALA A 24 4.67 -0.66 9.62
C ALA A 24 3.55 0.29 10.07
N SER A 25 2.79 0.82 9.11
CA SER A 25 1.57 1.58 9.41
C SER A 25 0.46 0.62 9.85
N SER A 26 -0.22 0.93 10.96
CA SER A 26 -1.34 0.15 11.48
C SER A 26 -2.39 1.06 12.09
N LEU A 27 -3.65 0.63 12.05
CA LEU A 27 -4.77 1.27 12.73
C LEU A 27 -5.15 0.40 13.94
N ARG A 28 -5.27 1.01 15.13
CA ARG A 28 -5.69 0.31 16.34
C ARG A 28 -7.19 0.47 16.57
N CYS A 29 -7.88 -0.65 16.74
CA CYS A 29 -9.31 -0.70 17.04
C CYS A 29 -9.50 -1.54 18.31
N GLY A 30 -9.52 -0.85 19.46
CA GLY A 30 -9.46 -1.51 20.77
C GLY A 30 -8.17 -2.31 20.98
N SER A 31 -8.32 -3.62 21.21
CA SER A 31 -7.19 -4.57 21.36
C SER A 31 -6.67 -5.13 20.03
N ARG A 32 -7.30 -4.78 18.90
CA ARG A 32 -7.00 -5.31 17.58
C ARG A 32 -6.23 -4.29 16.74
N LEU A 33 -5.45 -4.80 15.79
CA LEU A 33 -4.67 -4.00 14.86
C LEU A 33 -5.03 -4.38 13.42
N ILE A 34 -5.34 -3.37 12.63
CA ILE A 34 -5.52 -3.44 11.18
C ILE A 34 -4.22 -3.00 10.51
N THR A 35 -3.81 -3.72 9.48
CA THR A 35 -2.56 -3.56 8.75
C THR A 35 -2.78 -3.57 7.24
N ILE A 36 -1.75 -3.20 6.49
CA ILE A 36 -1.78 -3.27 5.02
C ILE A 36 -1.99 -4.74 4.59
N GLY A 37 -2.91 -4.95 3.66
CA GLY A 37 -3.32 -6.28 3.17
C GLY A 37 -4.60 -6.80 3.80
N ASP A 38 -5.08 -6.20 4.90
CA ASP A 38 -6.35 -6.59 5.50
C ASP A 38 -7.54 -6.28 4.58
N TYR A 39 -8.54 -7.17 4.62
CA TYR A 39 -9.76 -7.00 3.84
C TYR A 39 -10.76 -6.08 4.54
N LYS A 40 -11.53 -5.35 3.73
CA LYS A 40 -12.62 -4.45 4.15
C LYS A 40 -13.53 -5.06 5.21
N ALA A 41 -13.91 -6.33 5.07
CA ALA A 41 -14.75 -7.04 6.04
C ALA A 41 -14.11 -7.13 7.43
N ARG A 42 -12.79 -7.38 7.50
CA ARG A 42 -12.07 -7.41 8.78
C ARG A 42 -12.02 -6.03 9.40
N VAL A 43 -11.75 -4.99 8.61
CA VAL A 43 -11.76 -3.61 9.10
C VAL A 43 -13.12 -3.26 9.73
N LEU A 44 -14.21 -3.56 9.03
CA LEU A 44 -15.57 -3.33 9.55
C LEU A 44 -15.87 -4.13 10.81
N SER A 45 -15.43 -5.39 10.87
CA SER A 45 -15.66 -6.27 12.02
C SER A 45 -14.90 -5.82 13.27
N GLU A 46 -13.69 -5.29 13.11
CA GLU A 46 -12.81 -4.95 14.23
C GLU A 46 -12.91 -3.48 14.64
N CYS A 47 -13.18 -2.57 13.69
CA CYS A 47 -13.20 -1.12 13.89
C CYS A 47 -14.59 -0.50 13.83
N GLY A 48 -15.59 -1.20 13.28
CA GLY A 48 -16.90 -0.64 13.00
C GLY A 48 -16.93 0.16 11.70
N GLN A 49 -17.97 1.00 11.56
CA GLN A 49 -18.12 1.88 10.40
C GLN A 49 -17.19 3.09 10.54
N PRO A 50 -16.55 3.54 9.45
CA PRO A 50 -15.84 4.82 9.44
C PRO A 50 -16.83 6.00 9.46
N ASP A 51 -16.35 7.15 9.91
CA ASP A 51 -17.13 8.40 9.96
C ASP A 51 -17.35 8.99 8.56
N HIS A 52 -16.36 8.85 7.67
CA HIS A 52 -16.46 9.29 6.28
C HIS A 52 -15.90 8.27 5.31
N ILE A 53 -16.57 8.13 4.16
CA ILE A 53 -16.17 7.28 3.05
C ILE A 53 -16.22 8.09 1.76
N ASP A 54 -15.08 8.26 1.12
CA ASP A 54 -14.98 8.73 -0.26
C ASP A 54 -14.72 7.54 -1.18
N VAL A 55 -15.46 7.42 -2.28
CA VAL A 55 -15.30 6.34 -3.27
C VAL A 55 -15.09 6.92 -4.65
N TRP A 56 -14.09 6.43 -5.36
CA TRP A 56 -13.85 6.78 -6.76
C TRP A 56 -13.24 5.62 -7.52
N GLN A 57 -13.27 5.72 -8.85
CA GLN A 57 -12.69 4.73 -9.75
C GLN A 57 -11.41 5.31 -10.38
N GLU A 58 -10.31 4.59 -10.26
CA GLU A 58 -9.05 4.93 -10.92
C GLU A 58 -8.76 3.94 -12.06
N GLU A 59 -8.49 4.46 -13.26
CA GLU A 59 -7.90 3.66 -14.33
C GLU A 59 -6.38 3.59 -14.14
N ARG A 60 -5.83 2.38 -14.04
CA ARG A 60 -4.38 2.16 -13.94
C ARG A 60 -3.87 1.41 -15.15
N VAL A 61 -2.81 1.95 -15.75
CA VAL A 61 -2.18 1.38 -16.93
C VAL A 61 -0.94 0.60 -16.51
N TYR A 62 -1.02 -0.71 -16.62
CA TYR A 62 0.10 -1.62 -16.39
C TYR A 62 0.86 -1.83 -17.69
N ARG A 63 2.19 -1.70 -17.65
CA ARG A 63 3.08 -1.93 -18.79
C ARG A 63 3.79 -3.27 -18.61
N PHE A 64 3.71 -4.13 -19.60
CA PHE A 64 4.35 -5.44 -19.61
C PHE A 64 5.26 -5.55 -20.83
N HIS A 65 6.49 -6.01 -20.63
CA HIS A 65 7.39 -6.29 -21.76
C HIS A 65 6.93 -7.56 -22.48
N SER A 66 6.64 -8.62 -21.73
CA SER A 66 6.10 -9.87 -22.26
C SER A 66 4.57 -9.93 -22.18
N HIS A 67 3.95 -10.62 -23.12
CA HIS A 67 2.49 -10.81 -23.11
C HIS A 67 2.04 -11.50 -21.82
N PRO A 68 1.21 -10.86 -20.97
CA PRO A 68 0.79 -11.45 -19.71
C PRO A 68 -0.22 -12.57 -19.98
N ARG A 69 0.22 -13.83 -19.85
CA ARG A 69 -0.62 -15.03 -20.04
C ARG A 69 -1.77 -15.17 -19.04
N TYR A 70 -1.78 -14.37 -17.97
CA TYR A 70 -2.74 -14.47 -16.86
C TYR A 70 -3.89 -13.45 -16.92
N TYR A 71 -3.76 -12.38 -17.71
CA TYR A 71 -4.80 -11.36 -17.80
C TYR A 71 -5.70 -11.71 -18.99
N GLY A 72 -6.87 -12.29 -18.71
CA GLY A 72 -7.84 -12.73 -19.72
C GLY A 72 -8.30 -11.61 -20.66
N ILE A 73 -8.97 -12.02 -21.73
CA ILE A 73 -9.51 -11.20 -22.84
C ILE A 73 -10.28 -10.00 -22.28
N TYR A 74 -9.69 -8.80 -22.32
CA TYR A 74 -10.41 -7.53 -22.17
C TYR A 74 -10.69 -7.00 -23.58
N ASP A 75 -11.94 -6.61 -23.84
CA ASP A 75 -12.49 -6.25 -25.15
C ASP A 75 -11.96 -4.93 -25.77
N ASN A 76 -10.73 -4.52 -25.47
CA ASN A 76 -10.17 -3.26 -25.99
C ASN A 76 -8.66 -3.29 -26.23
N TYR A 77 -8.16 -4.34 -26.87
CA TYR A 77 -6.87 -4.22 -27.55
C TYR A 77 -7.10 -3.57 -28.92
N GLU A 78 -6.56 -2.36 -29.11
CA GLU A 78 -6.38 -1.80 -30.46
C GLU A 78 -5.24 -2.60 -31.12
N TYR A 79 -5.57 -3.66 -31.86
CA TYR A 79 -4.58 -4.52 -32.53
C TYR A 79 -3.98 -3.78 -33.74
N ARG A 80 -3.02 -2.90 -33.50
CA ARG A 80 -2.17 -2.39 -34.57
C ARG A 80 -1.01 -3.36 -34.75
N HIS A 81 -1.14 -4.26 -35.74
CA HIS A 81 -0.05 -5.12 -36.21
C HIS A 81 1.21 -4.26 -36.49
N PRO A 82 2.33 -4.49 -35.78
CA PRO A 82 3.57 -3.80 -36.06
C PRO A 82 4.41 -4.66 -37.02
N ASP A 83 4.56 -4.18 -38.25
CA ASP A 83 5.44 -4.78 -39.28
C ASP A 83 6.96 -4.54 -39.00
N ASN A 84 7.34 -4.02 -37.83
CA ASN A 84 8.74 -3.71 -37.51
C ASN A 84 9.09 -3.98 -36.04
N ASP A 85 10.27 -4.57 -35.87
CA ASP A 85 10.90 -5.15 -34.67
C ASP A 85 11.30 -4.11 -33.60
N TYR A 86 10.32 -3.38 -33.10
CA TYR A 86 10.44 -2.59 -31.88
C TYR A 86 9.42 -3.10 -30.87
N GLU A 87 9.87 -3.89 -29.90
CA GLU A 87 9.06 -4.47 -28.82
C GLU A 87 8.45 -3.36 -27.95
N LYS A 88 7.28 -2.86 -28.35
CA LYS A 88 6.51 -1.91 -27.53
C LYS A 88 5.88 -2.68 -26.37
N PRO A 89 5.99 -2.19 -25.13
CA PRO A 89 5.40 -2.88 -23.99
C PRO A 89 3.88 -2.90 -24.11
N TYR A 90 3.27 -4.07 -23.88
CA TYR A 90 1.83 -4.25 -23.74
C TYR A 90 1.29 -3.33 -22.64
N ARG A 91 0.23 -2.57 -22.92
CA ARG A 91 -0.41 -1.66 -21.97
C ARG A 91 -1.81 -2.16 -21.64
N ILE A 92 -2.02 -2.58 -20.39
CA ILE A 92 -3.33 -3.05 -19.93
C ILE A 92 -3.95 -2.01 -19.01
N LYS A 93 -5.17 -1.59 -19.34
CA LYS A 93 -5.98 -0.71 -18.50
C LYS A 93 -6.76 -1.56 -17.50
N LYS A 94 -6.60 -1.28 -16.21
CA LYS A 94 -7.38 -1.91 -15.14
C LYS A 94 -8.15 -0.84 -14.40
N LEU A 95 -9.44 -1.06 -14.21
CA LEU A 95 -10.27 -0.26 -13.32
C LEU A 95 -10.07 -0.73 -11.89
N VAL A 96 -9.72 0.19 -10.99
CA VAL A 96 -9.56 -0.05 -9.56
C VAL A 96 -10.57 0.81 -8.82
N ILE A 97 -11.41 0.18 -8.00
CA ILE A 97 -12.28 0.90 -7.08
C ILE A 97 -11.44 1.26 -5.87
N VAL A 98 -11.37 2.56 -5.57
CA VAL A 98 -10.61 3.10 -4.46
C VAL A 98 -11.59 3.70 -3.45
N GLU A 99 -11.40 3.34 -2.19
CA GLU A 99 -12.16 3.91 -1.08
C GLU A 99 -11.18 4.59 -0.11
N LYS A 100 -11.44 5.83 0.29
CA LYS A 100 -10.76 6.48 1.41
C LYS A 100 -11.71 6.52 2.58
N TRP A 101 -11.34 5.86 3.66
CA TRP A 101 -12.11 5.80 4.89
C TRP A 101 -11.44 6.65 5.95
N THR A 102 -12.24 7.40 6.71
CA THR A 102 -11.75 8.26 7.80
C THR A 102 -12.39 7.82 9.10
N TYR A 103 -11.56 7.55 10.10
CA TYR A 103 -11.96 7.39 11.49
C TYR A 103 -11.58 8.64 12.27
N ASN A 104 -12.59 9.39 12.70
CA ASN A 104 -12.43 10.58 13.49
C ASN A 104 -12.45 10.23 14.99
N HIS A 105 -11.32 10.45 15.66
CA HIS A 105 -11.18 10.21 17.09
C HIS A 105 -11.55 11.43 17.95
N GLY A 106 -12.12 12.47 17.37
CA GLY A 106 -12.52 13.70 18.04
C GLY A 106 -11.38 14.71 18.28
N PRO A 107 -11.70 15.87 18.89
CA PRO A 107 -10.76 16.97 19.06
C PRO A 107 -9.48 16.59 19.80
N GLY A 108 -8.34 17.10 19.32
CA GLY A 108 -7.03 16.88 19.93
C GLY A 108 -6.44 15.48 19.70
N ARG A 109 -7.10 14.61 18.93
CA ARG A 109 -6.55 13.35 18.44
C ARG A 109 -6.47 13.37 16.92
N PHE A 110 -5.39 12.86 16.35
CA PHE A 110 -5.25 12.73 14.90
C PHE A 110 -6.29 11.75 14.38
N MET A 111 -6.91 12.05 13.24
CA MET A 111 -7.77 11.11 12.52
C MET A 111 -6.92 10.02 11.86
N ASP A 112 -7.52 8.86 11.63
CA ASP A 112 -6.91 7.81 10.81
C ASP A 112 -7.58 7.70 9.45
N HIS A 113 -6.78 7.63 8.40
CA HIS A 113 -7.23 7.42 7.03
C HIS A 113 -6.76 6.08 6.48
N LEU A 114 -7.69 5.29 5.97
CA LEU A 114 -7.43 4.05 5.25
C LEU A 114 -7.69 4.27 3.76
N LYS A 115 -6.74 3.88 2.90
CA LYS A 115 -6.98 3.74 1.45
C LYS A 115 -7.17 2.25 1.14
N LEU A 116 -8.38 1.89 0.75
CA LEU A 116 -8.70 0.56 0.26
C LEU A 116 -8.71 0.55 -1.26
N GLU A 117 -8.20 -0.52 -1.86
CA GLU A 117 -8.25 -0.74 -3.30
C GLU A 117 -8.84 -2.10 -3.58
N ASN A 118 -9.97 -2.13 -4.28
CA ASN A 118 -10.80 -3.33 -4.48
C ASN A 118 -11.07 -4.07 -3.16
N GLY A 119 -11.38 -3.31 -2.10
CA GLY A 119 -11.70 -3.85 -0.77
C GLY A 119 -10.51 -4.34 0.06
N ILE A 120 -9.26 -4.06 -0.34
CA ILE A 120 -8.05 -4.42 0.41
C ILE A 120 -7.36 -3.15 0.90
N VAL A 121 -6.98 -3.10 2.18
CA VAL A 121 -6.20 -1.98 2.73
C VAL A 121 -4.84 -1.91 2.04
N ARG A 122 -4.59 -0.80 1.34
CA ARG A 122 -3.32 -0.52 0.66
C ARG A 122 -2.49 0.54 1.35
N ARG A 123 -3.12 1.41 2.14
CA ARG A 123 -2.44 2.45 2.89
C ARG A 123 -3.19 2.79 4.17
N ILE A 124 -2.44 3.08 5.22
CA ILE A 124 -2.93 3.63 6.49
C ILE A 124 -2.08 4.86 6.79
N THR A 125 -2.71 5.98 7.09
CA THR A 125 -2.04 7.26 7.38
C THR A 125 -2.81 8.03 8.43
N SER A 126 -2.13 8.66 9.39
CA SER A 126 -2.77 9.68 10.22
C SER A 126 -2.99 10.97 9.43
N GLY A 127 -4.15 11.57 9.62
CA GLY A 127 -4.53 12.87 9.07
C GLY A 127 -4.34 14.00 10.08
N ASP A 128 -5.10 15.07 9.86
CA ASP A 128 -5.18 16.19 10.80
C ASP A 128 -5.94 15.81 12.08
N TYR A 129 -6.06 16.76 13.00
CA TYR A 129 -6.87 16.57 14.20
C TYR A 129 -8.35 16.39 13.86
N GLY A 130 -8.99 15.51 14.63
CA GLY A 130 -10.42 15.32 14.59
C GLY A 130 -11.21 16.56 14.99
N PHE A 131 -12.47 16.58 14.57
CA PHE A 131 -13.47 17.57 14.94
C PHE A 131 -14.47 17.01 15.95
#